data_AF-A0A959BNW4-F1
#
_entry.id   AF-A0A959BNW4-F1
#
_cell.length_a   1.000
_cell.length_b   1.000
_cell.length_c   1.000
_cell.angle_alpha   90.00
_cell.angle_beta   90.00
_cell.angle_gamma   90.00
#
_symmetry.space_group_name_H-M   'P 1'
#
loop_
_entity.id
_entity.type
_entity.pdbx_description
1 polymer ?
#
loop_
_entity_poly.entity_id
_entity_poly.type
_entity_poly.pdbx_seq_one_letter_code
_entity_poly.pdbx_strand_id
1 'polypeptide(L)'
;SPEGGFYSALDADSEGVEGKFYVWTKQEIDSVLGEDAPLFNAYYGVSEGGNWEGVNILNRKQRLSAFAEEQRLSGGLSEAGLRGLSEAEARLFTERAKRVRPGLDDKILLSWNALMATAYCKAYAALGDPAYRETAERNIRFLSDKFKMGEGLALYHTYKEGNAQYDAFLEDYALLIEALIELYSINYDTSLLQLAGQYTDYLIEHFLDPDSKLFYFTGAQQQDIILRRKDLYDSAMPSGNSTMVHNLHRLGILLGRDDFTNLSVEMLRSLKSSVERYPSSFARWARALLYRVYPMQEVAIIGQNAEVKARSLNATFLPNMVLMAALAADDQFPLLAGKGAGGDTNIYVCKEYACQRPVKTVEEALAQITTQTI
;
A
#
# COMPACT_ATOMS: atom_id res chain seq x y z
N SER A 1 -10.75 -2.35 12.93
CA SER A 1 -11.07 -2.95 14.22
C SER A 1 -10.35 -2.19 15.34
N PRO A 2 -10.85 -2.24 16.58
CA PRO A 2 -10.14 -1.69 17.75
C PRO A 2 -8.77 -2.32 18.01
N GLU A 3 -8.47 -3.47 17.42
CA GLU A 3 -7.18 -4.16 17.61
C GLU A 3 -6.10 -3.72 16.59
N GLY A 4 -6.48 -3.05 15.49
CA GLY A 4 -5.53 -2.57 14.46
C GLY A 4 -5.67 -3.24 13.10
N GLY A 5 -6.52 -4.25 12.96
CA GLY A 5 -6.85 -4.85 11.66
C GLY A 5 -7.99 -4.11 10.92
N PHE A 6 -8.08 -4.31 9.61
CA PHE A 6 -9.14 -3.82 8.73
C PHE A 6 -10.12 -4.95 8.43
N TYR A 7 -11.41 -4.65 8.55
CA TYR A 7 -12.49 -5.57 8.19
C TYR A 7 -12.56 -5.75 6.68
N SER A 8 -12.98 -6.93 6.22
CA SER A 8 -12.92 -7.33 4.82
C SER A 8 -13.87 -6.50 3.96
N ALA A 9 -15.14 -6.38 4.35
CA ALA A 9 -16.14 -5.75 3.50
C ALA A 9 -17.31 -5.14 4.27
N LEU A 10 -17.92 -4.13 3.65
CA LEU A 10 -19.29 -3.75 3.91
C LEU A 10 -20.12 -4.19 2.70
N ASP A 11 -21.28 -4.76 2.97
CA ASP A 11 -22.26 -5.08 1.93
C ASP A 11 -22.61 -3.81 1.14
N ALA A 12 -22.87 -3.97 -0.15
CA ALA A 12 -23.41 -2.88 -0.96
C ALA A 12 -24.89 -2.65 -0.63
N ASP A 13 -25.59 -3.70 -0.17
CA ASP A 13 -27.01 -3.68 0.12
C ASP A 13 -27.30 -3.22 1.55
N SER A 14 -28.35 -2.41 1.68
CA SER A 14 -29.05 -2.26 2.95
C SER A 14 -30.52 -2.58 2.74
N GLU A 15 -31.06 -3.45 3.61
CA GLU A 15 -32.43 -3.96 3.50
C GLU A 15 -32.71 -4.63 2.13
N GLY A 16 -31.71 -5.27 1.53
CA GLY A 16 -31.82 -5.96 0.24
C GLY A 16 -31.87 -5.04 -0.98
N VAL A 17 -31.47 -3.77 -0.83
CA VAL A 17 -31.38 -2.80 -1.92
C VAL A 17 -30.00 -2.16 -1.93
N GLU A 18 -29.30 -2.31 -3.05
CA GLU A 18 -27.96 -1.76 -3.28
C GLU A 18 -27.96 -0.24 -3.08
N GLY A 19 -26.99 0.26 -2.30
CA GLY A 19 -26.78 1.69 -2.11
C GLY A 19 -27.85 2.42 -1.28
N LYS A 20 -28.94 1.76 -0.86
CA LYS A 20 -30.09 2.37 -0.14
C LYS A 20 -29.67 3.20 1.07
N PHE A 21 -28.64 2.74 1.79
CA PHE A 21 -28.11 3.46 2.95
C PHE A 21 -27.57 4.86 2.60
N TYR A 22 -27.02 5.04 1.39
CA TYR A 22 -26.24 6.22 1.00
C TYR A 22 -27.01 7.27 0.20
N VAL A 23 -28.17 6.91 -0.37
CA VAL A 23 -28.96 7.78 -1.25
C VAL A 23 -29.92 8.69 -0.49
N TRP A 24 -30.32 9.80 -1.11
CA TRP A 24 -31.20 10.81 -0.51
C TRP A 24 -32.23 11.31 -1.52
N THR A 25 -33.41 11.64 -1.02
CA THR A 25 -34.31 12.57 -1.71
C THR A 25 -33.88 14.00 -1.41
N LYS A 26 -34.19 14.95 -2.31
CA LYS A 26 -33.94 16.37 -2.03
C LYS A 26 -34.75 16.83 -0.80
N GLN A 27 -35.99 16.36 -0.67
CA GLN A 27 -36.86 16.71 0.46
C GLN A 27 -36.28 16.31 1.81
N GLU A 28 -35.66 15.12 1.93
CA GLU A 28 -34.96 14.71 3.15
C GLU A 28 -33.83 15.68 3.49
N ILE A 29 -33.00 16.03 2.51
CA ILE A 29 -31.88 16.96 2.70
C ILE A 29 -32.39 18.33 3.13
N ASP A 30 -33.39 18.87 2.43
CA ASP A 30 -33.99 20.16 2.74
C ASP A 30 -34.59 20.19 4.16
N SER A 31 -35.24 19.09 4.56
CA SER A 31 -35.84 18.96 5.90
C SER A 31 -34.77 18.91 7.00
N VAL A 32 -33.65 18.23 6.76
CA VAL A 32 -32.55 18.12 7.74
C VAL A 32 -31.77 19.43 7.82
N LEU A 33 -31.51 20.09 6.69
CA LEU A 33 -30.59 21.23 6.60
C LEU A 33 -31.27 22.60 6.76
N GLY A 34 -32.52 22.75 6.32
CA GLY A 34 -33.23 24.03 6.37
C GLY A 34 -32.53 25.08 5.50
N GLU A 35 -32.14 26.20 6.11
CA GLU A 35 -31.51 27.34 5.40
C GLU A 35 -30.16 27.00 4.76
N ASP A 36 -29.47 25.96 5.23
CA ASP A 36 -28.19 25.51 4.67
C ASP A 36 -28.36 24.66 3.39
N ALA A 37 -29.59 24.18 3.11
CA ALA A 37 -29.87 23.25 2.03
C ALA A 37 -29.55 23.79 0.63
N PRO A 38 -29.85 25.05 0.25
CA PRO A 38 -29.62 25.54 -1.10
C PRO A 38 -28.15 25.48 -1.53
N LEU A 39 -27.24 25.93 -0.66
CA LEU A 39 -25.80 25.91 -0.93
C LEU A 39 -25.29 24.47 -1.00
N PHE A 40 -25.72 23.62 -0.06
CA PHE A 40 -25.35 22.21 -0.01
C PHE A 40 -25.81 21.46 -1.27
N ASN A 41 -27.07 21.64 -1.66
CA ASN A 41 -27.67 21.02 -2.84
C ASN A 41 -26.93 21.44 -4.11
N ALA A 42 -26.60 22.73 -4.25
CA ALA A 42 -25.84 23.23 -5.39
C ALA A 42 -24.44 22.61 -5.45
N TYR A 43 -23.74 22.50 -4.31
CA TYR A 43 -22.38 21.96 -4.28
C TYR A 43 -22.33 20.45 -4.56
N TYR A 44 -23.28 19.69 -4.02
CA TYR A 44 -23.38 18.23 -4.17
C TYR A 44 -24.19 17.77 -5.38
N GLY A 45 -24.72 18.71 -6.17
CA GLY A 45 -25.51 18.43 -7.36
C GLY A 45 -26.82 17.70 -7.06
N VAL A 46 -27.47 18.03 -5.94
CA VAL A 46 -28.76 17.45 -5.53
C VAL A 46 -29.89 18.08 -6.34
N SER A 47 -30.78 17.25 -6.88
CA SER A 47 -31.92 17.68 -7.68
C SER A 47 -33.22 17.01 -7.22
N GLU A 48 -34.36 17.60 -7.58
CA GLU A 48 -35.69 17.05 -7.27
C GLU A 48 -35.91 15.68 -7.93
N GLY A 49 -35.45 15.51 -9.17
CA GLY A 49 -35.54 14.24 -9.92
C GLY A 49 -34.41 13.26 -9.62
N GLY A 50 -33.55 13.57 -8.65
CA GLY A 50 -32.32 12.82 -8.39
C GLY A 50 -31.17 13.20 -9.32
N ASN A 51 -29.98 12.73 -8.97
CA ASN A 51 -28.77 12.83 -9.80
C ASN A 51 -28.20 11.45 -10.16
N TRP A 52 -28.80 10.37 -9.65
CA TRP A 52 -28.47 8.98 -9.90
C TRP A 52 -29.72 8.11 -9.69
N GLU A 53 -30.18 7.40 -10.73
CA GLU A 53 -31.32 6.45 -10.66
C GLU A 53 -32.60 6.98 -9.99
N GLY A 54 -32.92 8.27 -10.17
CA GLY A 54 -34.13 8.89 -9.59
C GLY A 54 -33.99 9.31 -8.12
N VAL A 55 -32.83 9.09 -7.51
CA VAL A 55 -32.45 9.55 -6.16
C VAL A 55 -31.15 10.36 -6.22
N ASN A 56 -30.69 10.91 -5.10
CA ASN A 56 -29.45 11.68 -5.04
C ASN A 56 -28.34 10.91 -4.32
N ILE A 57 -27.19 10.82 -4.96
CA ILE A 57 -25.91 10.56 -4.30
C ILE A 57 -25.19 11.88 -4.07
N LEU A 58 -24.54 12.02 -2.92
CA LEU A 58 -23.78 13.23 -2.60
C LEU A 58 -22.45 13.18 -3.34
N ASN A 59 -22.36 13.88 -4.49
CA ASN A 59 -21.22 13.83 -5.39
C ASN A 59 -20.56 15.22 -5.55
N ARG A 60 -19.25 15.29 -5.32
CA ARG A 60 -18.44 16.49 -5.55
C ARG A 60 -17.86 16.47 -6.96
N LYS A 61 -18.54 17.12 -7.92
CA LYS A 61 -18.09 17.19 -9.33
C LYS A 61 -16.90 18.12 -9.56
N GLN A 62 -16.68 19.06 -8.66
CA GLN A 62 -15.62 20.05 -8.78
C GLN A 62 -15.02 20.40 -7.42
N ARG A 63 -13.81 20.96 -7.46
CA ARG A 63 -13.18 21.53 -6.27
C ARG A 63 -14.00 22.71 -5.77
N LEU A 64 -13.95 22.92 -4.46
CA LEU A 64 -14.72 23.96 -3.79
C LEU A 64 -14.39 25.38 -4.30
N SER A 65 -13.14 25.63 -4.70
CA SER A 65 -12.71 26.89 -5.31
C SER A 65 -13.41 27.16 -6.65
N ALA A 66 -13.47 26.16 -7.53
CA ALA A 66 -14.14 26.27 -8.82
C ALA A 66 -15.66 26.47 -8.66
N PHE A 67 -16.27 25.77 -7.69
CA PHE A 67 -17.67 25.99 -7.35
C PHE A 67 -17.93 27.42 -6.85
N ALA A 68 -17.08 27.95 -5.98
CA ALA A 68 -17.25 29.31 -5.47
C ALA A 68 -17.14 30.37 -6.58
N GLU A 69 -16.23 30.19 -7.53
CA GLU A 69 -16.12 31.04 -8.73
C GLU A 69 -17.40 30.98 -9.59
N GLU A 70 -17.94 29.78 -9.82
CA GLU A 70 -19.19 29.59 -10.57
C GLU A 70 -20.38 30.29 -9.89
N GLN A 71 -20.45 30.22 -8.55
CA GLN A 71 -21.46 30.92 -7.75
C GLN A 71 -21.20 32.43 -7.62
N ARG A 72 -20.17 32.96 -8.30
CA ARG A 72 -19.75 34.38 -8.25
C ARG A 72 -19.43 34.87 -6.85
N LEU A 73 -18.89 33.99 -6.01
CA LEU A 73 -18.42 34.31 -4.67
C LEU A 73 -16.97 34.80 -4.76
N SER A 74 -16.81 36.12 -4.89
CA SER A 74 -15.50 36.77 -4.96
C SER A 74 -14.67 36.42 -3.71
N GLY A 75 -13.54 35.74 -3.92
CA GLY A 75 -12.65 35.30 -2.83
C GLY A 75 -12.91 33.89 -2.29
N GLY A 76 -13.81 33.12 -2.91
CA GLY A 76 -14.17 31.78 -2.47
C GLY A 76 -15.40 31.77 -1.55
N LEU A 77 -15.70 30.60 -0.97
CA LEU A 77 -16.67 30.53 0.12
C LEU A 77 -16.11 31.24 1.36
N SER A 78 -16.94 32.02 2.04
CA SER A 78 -16.60 32.58 3.34
C SER A 78 -16.32 31.47 4.36
N GLU A 79 -15.57 31.77 5.42
CA GLU A 79 -15.37 30.81 6.54
C GLU A 79 -16.71 30.29 7.09
N ALA A 80 -17.73 31.16 7.15
CA ALA A 80 -19.08 30.78 7.53
C ALA A 80 -19.71 29.78 6.54
N GLY A 81 -19.50 29.95 5.22
CA GLY A 81 -19.97 29.01 4.20
C GLY A 81 -19.24 27.66 4.24
N LEU A 82 -17.92 27.67 4.47
CA LEU A 82 -17.14 26.44 4.66
C LEU A 82 -17.61 25.66 5.90
N ARG A 83 -17.81 26.39 6.99
CA ARG A 83 -18.33 25.84 8.25
C ARG A 83 -19.74 25.30 8.06
N GLY A 84 -20.62 26.03 7.37
CA GLY A 84 -21.98 25.61 7.07
C GLY A 84 -22.03 24.30 6.26
N LEU A 85 -21.17 24.14 5.25
CA LEU A 85 -21.06 22.87 4.51
C LEU A 85 -20.60 21.71 5.40
N SER A 86 -19.58 21.93 6.23
CA SER A 86 -19.08 20.90 7.17
C SER A 86 -20.13 20.51 8.22
N GLU A 87 -20.84 21.48 8.78
CA GLU A 87 -21.93 21.24 9.74
C GLU A 87 -23.11 20.53 9.08
N ALA A 88 -23.43 20.87 7.82
CA ALA A 88 -24.44 20.17 7.02
C ALA A 88 -24.06 18.70 6.76
N GLU A 89 -22.80 18.42 6.41
CA GLU A 89 -22.29 17.05 6.27
C GLU A 89 -22.46 16.24 7.57
N ALA A 90 -22.13 16.84 8.72
CA ALA A 90 -22.25 16.20 10.03
C ALA A 90 -23.72 15.93 10.41
N ARG A 91 -24.63 16.87 10.13
CA ARG A 91 -26.08 16.70 10.36
C ARG A 91 -26.67 15.60 9.50
N LEU A 92 -26.37 15.59 8.20
CA LEU A 92 -26.80 14.52 7.29
C LEU A 92 -26.19 13.17 7.66
N PHE A 93 -24.93 13.13 8.09
CA PHE A 93 -24.33 11.89 8.60
C PHE A 93 -25.09 11.35 9.80
N THR A 94 -25.43 12.22 10.77
CA THR A 94 -26.20 11.87 11.96
C THR A 94 -27.58 11.33 11.60
N GLU A 95 -28.27 11.95 10.64
CA GLU A 95 -29.57 11.46 10.17
C GLU A 95 -29.45 10.11 9.46
N ARG A 96 -28.48 9.97 8.54
CA ARG A 96 -28.22 8.70 7.85
C ARG A 96 -27.87 7.57 8.79
N ALA A 97 -27.17 7.86 9.89
CA ALA A 97 -26.78 6.87 10.88
C ALA A 97 -27.96 6.19 11.59
N LYS A 98 -29.19 6.76 11.49
CA LYS A 98 -30.43 6.15 11.98
C LYS A 98 -30.98 5.06 11.04
N ARG A 99 -30.53 5.01 9.79
CA ARG A 99 -30.95 4.01 8.81
C ARG A 99 -30.30 2.65 9.13
N VAL A 100 -30.92 1.58 8.64
CA VAL A 100 -30.32 0.24 8.69
C VAL A 100 -29.00 0.28 7.93
N ARG A 101 -27.90 -0.10 8.58
CA ARG A 101 -26.58 -0.13 7.92
C ARG A 101 -26.47 -1.38 7.04
N PRO A 102 -25.66 -1.31 5.97
CA PRO A 102 -25.24 -2.51 5.26
C PRO A 102 -24.57 -3.51 6.21
N GLY A 103 -24.65 -4.80 5.88
CA GLY A 103 -23.98 -5.85 6.62
C GLY A 103 -22.47 -5.61 6.67
N LEU A 104 -21.85 -5.80 7.83
CA LEU A 104 -20.40 -5.76 7.98
C LEU A 104 -19.87 -7.19 7.97
N ASP A 105 -19.01 -7.53 7.00
CA ASP A 105 -18.12 -8.67 7.13
C ASP A 105 -16.88 -8.21 7.90
N ASP A 106 -16.88 -8.51 9.19
CA ASP A 106 -15.84 -8.16 10.15
C ASP A 106 -14.67 -9.15 10.16
N LYS A 107 -14.65 -10.11 9.23
CA LYS A 107 -13.48 -10.97 9.01
C LYS A 107 -12.30 -10.12 8.59
N ILE A 108 -11.13 -10.46 9.10
CA ILE A 108 -9.87 -9.80 8.80
C ILE A 108 -9.01 -10.79 8.03
N LEU A 109 -8.64 -10.43 6.79
CA LEU A 109 -7.81 -11.25 5.91
C LEU A 109 -6.37 -10.73 5.93
N LEU A 110 -5.40 -11.64 6.07
CA LEU A 110 -3.99 -11.28 6.16
C LEU A 110 -3.52 -10.52 4.91
N SER A 111 -3.78 -11.05 3.71
CA SER A 111 -3.46 -10.42 2.42
C SER A 111 -4.04 -9.00 2.28
N TRP A 112 -5.33 -8.80 2.57
CA TRP A 112 -5.99 -7.50 2.39
C TRP A 112 -5.49 -6.47 3.41
N ASN A 113 -5.17 -6.92 4.62
CA ASN A 113 -4.59 -6.06 5.63
C ASN A 113 -3.18 -5.62 5.27
N ALA A 114 -2.37 -6.55 4.75
CA ALA A 114 -1.04 -6.21 4.24
C ALA A 114 -1.10 -5.20 3.08
N LEU A 115 -2.07 -5.34 2.15
CA LEU A 115 -2.32 -4.34 1.10
C LEU A 115 -2.68 -2.97 1.67
N MET A 116 -3.53 -2.93 2.70
CA MET A 116 -3.87 -1.67 3.38
C MET A 116 -2.64 -1.06 4.05
N ALA A 117 -1.80 -1.86 4.73
CA ALA A 117 -0.56 -1.37 5.32
C ALA A 117 0.38 -0.76 4.26
N THR A 118 0.55 -1.42 3.12
CA THR A 118 1.30 -0.86 1.97
C THR A 118 0.70 0.47 1.50
N ALA A 119 -0.64 0.58 1.38
CA ALA A 119 -1.30 1.80 0.96
C ALA A 119 -1.06 2.96 1.95
N TYR A 120 -1.14 2.69 3.26
CA TYR A 120 -0.83 3.66 4.30
C TYR A 120 0.65 4.08 4.29
N CYS A 121 1.58 3.16 4.05
CA CYS A 121 3.00 3.50 3.92
C CYS A 121 3.24 4.46 2.75
N LYS A 122 2.62 4.18 1.59
CA LYS A 122 2.71 5.06 0.41
C LYS A 122 2.05 6.42 0.64
N ALA A 123 0.91 6.45 1.34
CA ALA A 123 0.26 7.70 1.71
C ALA A 123 1.14 8.55 2.64
N TYR A 124 1.80 7.93 3.63
CA TYR A 124 2.77 8.61 4.47
C TYR A 124 3.95 9.16 3.67
N ALA A 125 4.54 8.35 2.79
CA ALA A 125 5.65 8.78 1.95
C ALA A 125 5.29 10.01 1.09
N ALA A 126 4.09 10.03 0.50
CA ALA A 126 3.64 11.11 -0.37
C ALA A 126 3.16 12.37 0.38
N LEU A 127 2.50 12.20 1.53
CA LEU A 127 1.78 13.29 2.22
C LEU A 127 2.44 13.75 3.52
N GLY A 128 3.31 12.92 4.11
CA GLY A 128 4.02 13.21 5.35
C GLY A 128 3.16 13.20 6.62
N ASP A 129 1.88 12.83 6.54
CA ASP A 129 0.96 12.81 7.68
C ASP A 129 1.25 11.61 8.61
N PRO A 130 1.73 11.84 9.85
CA PRO A 130 2.08 10.78 10.80
C PRO A 130 0.99 9.75 11.06
N ALA A 131 -0.29 10.14 10.96
CA ALA A 131 -1.41 9.22 11.22
C ALA A 131 -1.38 8.01 10.27
N TYR A 132 -0.89 8.18 9.04
CA TYR A 132 -0.75 7.08 8.09
C TYR A 132 0.34 6.09 8.50
N ARG A 133 1.50 6.60 8.95
CA ARG A 133 2.58 5.76 9.47
C ARG A 133 2.13 4.98 10.71
N GLU A 134 1.54 5.67 11.68
CA GLU A 134 1.05 5.05 12.92
C GLU A 134 0.00 3.95 12.65
N THR A 135 -0.87 4.18 11.67
CA THR A 135 -1.87 3.21 11.24
C THR A 135 -1.22 1.96 10.62
N ALA A 136 -0.22 2.13 9.75
CA ALA A 136 0.52 1.02 9.16
C ALA A 136 1.31 0.22 10.22
N GLU A 137 2.01 0.89 11.13
CA GLU A 137 2.76 0.25 12.23
C GLU A 137 1.84 -0.56 13.13
N ARG A 138 0.66 -0.01 13.49
CA ARG A 138 -0.34 -0.71 14.29
C ARG A 138 -0.90 -1.92 13.55
N ASN A 139 -1.16 -1.81 12.25
CA ASN A 139 -1.66 -2.93 11.46
C ASN A 139 -0.64 -4.06 11.35
N ILE A 140 0.62 -3.76 11.02
CA ILE A 140 1.69 -4.76 10.90
C ILE A 140 1.95 -5.45 12.24
N ARG A 141 1.90 -4.72 13.36
CA ARG A 141 1.99 -5.32 14.70
C ARG A 141 0.82 -6.27 14.96
N PHE A 142 -0.41 -5.84 14.68
CA PHE A 142 -1.59 -6.69 14.80
C PHE A 142 -1.48 -7.97 13.97
N LEU A 143 -1.05 -7.87 12.70
CA LEU A 143 -0.85 -9.03 11.83
C LEU A 143 0.21 -9.98 12.41
N SER A 144 1.35 -9.43 12.84
CA SER A 144 2.47 -10.17 13.41
C SER A 144 2.13 -10.86 14.74
N ASP A 145 1.20 -10.30 15.52
CA ASP A 145 0.82 -10.85 16.82
C ASP A 145 -0.33 -11.85 16.72
N LYS A 146 -1.31 -11.59 15.84
CA LYS A 146 -2.58 -12.32 15.82
C LYS A 146 -2.64 -13.44 14.79
N PHE A 147 -1.83 -13.38 13.72
CA PHE A 147 -1.86 -14.39 12.66
C PHE A 147 -0.79 -15.46 12.82
N LYS A 148 0.12 -15.35 13.79
CA LYS A 148 1.16 -16.37 13.99
C LYS A 148 0.59 -17.73 14.42
N MET A 149 1.17 -18.78 13.86
CA MET A 149 0.99 -20.16 14.33
C MET A 149 2.17 -20.57 15.21
N GLY A 150 2.04 -20.35 16.52
CA GLY A 150 3.11 -20.62 17.49
C GLY A 150 4.34 -19.73 17.28
N GLU A 151 5.53 -20.25 17.58
CA GLU A 151 6.80 -19.51 17.56
C GLU A 151 7.51 -19.51 16.19
N GLY A 152 6.95 -20.20 15.20
CA GLY A 152 7.53 -20.31 13.86
C GLY A 152 7.12 -19.17 12.91
N LEU A 153 7.38 -19.38 11.62
CA LEU A 153 7.00 -18.46 10.53
C LEU A 153 5.68 -18.84 9.85
N ALA A 154 5.02 -19.91 10.32
CA ALA A 154 3.69 -20.30 9.85
C ALA A 154 2.65 -19.25 10.30
N LEU A 155 1.75 -18.87 9.39
CA LEU A 155 0.74 -17.84 9.60
C LEU A 155 -0.65 -18.39 9.24
N TYR A 156 -1.67 -17.85 9.90
CA TYR A 156 -3.07 -18.04 9.54
C TYR A 156 -3.48 -17.11 8.39
N HIS A 157 -4.55 -17.45 7.67
CA HIS A 157 -5.11 -16.62 6.60
C HIS A 157 -6.14 -15.61 7.11
N THR A 158 -6.98 -16.03 8.07
CA THR A 158 -8.13 -15.24 8.55
C THR A 158 -8.07 -15.01 10.04
N TYR A 159 -8.67 -13.91 10.50
CA TYR A 159 -8.92 -13.62 11.90
C TYR A 159 -10.33 -13.05 12.07
N LYS A 160 -11.08 -13.58 13.05
CA LYS A 160 -12.37 -13.04 13.45
C LYS A 160 -12.62 -13.30 14.93
N GLU A 161 -13.04 -12.26 15.65
CA GLU A 161 -13.44 -12.34 17.07
C GLU A 161 -12.43 -13.07 17.97
N GLY A 162 -11.14 -12.76 17.84
CA GLY A 162 -10.09 -13.40 18.66
C GLY A 162 -9.54 -14.71 18.11
N ASN A 163 -10.11 -15.25 17.04
CA ASN A 163 -9.74 -16.55 16.49
C ASN A 163 -9.09 -16.39 15.11
N ALA A 164 -7.81 -16.78 15.01
CA ALA A 164 -7.10 -16.93 13.75
C ALA A 164 -7.28 -18.35 13.20
N GLN A 165 -7.56 -18.50 11.91
CA GLN A 165 -7.89 -19.78 11.30
C GLN A 165 -7.40 -19.89 9.85
N TYR A 166 -7.24 -21.14 9.42
CA TYR A 166 -6.81 -21.61 8.10
C TYR A 166 -5.35 -21.27 7.77
N ASP A 167 -4.67 -22.17 7.08
CA ASP A 167 -3.29 -21.94 6.65
C ASP A 167 -3.20 -20.73 5.71
N ALA A 168 -2.21 -19.86 5.94
CA ALA A 168 -1.91 -18.75 5.05
C ALA A 168 -1.46 -19.25 3.68
N PHE A 169 -1.92 -18.56 2.65
CA PHE A 169 -1.58 -18.82 1.26
C PHE A 169 -0.36 -18.00 0.83
N LEU A 170 0.22 -18.33 -0.33
CA LEU A 170 1.32 -17.57 -0.92
C LEU A 170 1.04 -16.06 -0.95
N GLU A 171 -0.19 -15.68 -1.30
CA GLU A 171 -0.59 -14.28 -1.43
C GLU A 171 -0.50 -13.53 -0.09
N ASP A 172 -0.90 -14.17 1.01
CA ASP A 172 -0.84 -13.57 2.34
C ASP A 172 0.60 -13.21 2.72
N TYR A 173 1.52 -14.17 2.54
CA TYR A 173 2.95 -13.95 2.78
C TYR A 173 3.55 -12.92 1.82
N ALA A 174 3.27 -13.05 0.52
CA ALA A 174 3.84 -12.16 -0.49
C ALA A 174 3.46 -10.70 -0.24
N LEU A 175 2.20 -10.44 0.10
CA LEU A 175 1.73 -9.08 0.41
C LEU A 175 2.24 -8.60 1.76
N LEU A 176 2.33 -9.48 2.78
CA LEU A 176 2.95 -9.12 4.06
C LEU A 176 4.43 -8.74 3.90
N ILE A 177 5.19 -9.51 3.12
CA ILE A 177 6.59 -9.22 2.81
C ILE A 177 6.70 -7.85 2.11
N GLU A 178 5.83 -7.56 1.13
CA GLU A 178 5.80 -6.24 0.49
C GLU A 178 5.52 -5.15 1.53
N ALA A 179 4.53 -5.34 2.40
CA ALA A 179 4.17 -4.37 3.43
C ALA A 179 5.28 -4.14 4.46
N LEU A 180 6.06 -5.16 4.82
CA LEU A 180 7.23 -5.03 5.68
C LEU A 180 8.34 -4.17 5.03
N ILE A 181 8.60 -4.38 3.74
CA ILE A 181 9.58 -3.59 2.98
C ILE A 181 9.10 -2.12 2.86
N GLU A 182 7.81 -1.91 2.60
CA GLU A 182 7.22 -0.58 2.51
C GLU A 182 7.23 0.13 3.87
N LEU A 183 6.95 -0.57 4.96
CA LEU A 183 7.01 0.00 6.30
C LEU A 183 8.45 0.38 6.68
N TYR A 184 9.43 -0.48 6.38
CA TYR A 184 10.85 -0.15 6.52
C TYR A 184 11.19 1.15 5.79
N SER A 185 10.67 1.35 4.57
CA SER A 185 11.00 2.53 3.77
C SER A 185 10.58 3.87 4.42
N ILE A 186 9.72 3.84 5.44
CA ILE A 186 9.19 5.03 6.10
C ILE A 186 9.55 5.16 7.58
N ASN A 187 9.96 4.08 8.24
CA ASN A 187 10.38 4.08 9.65
C ASN A 187 11.82 3.62 9.86
N TYR A 188 12.47 3.08 8.83
CA TYR A 188 13.87 2.66 8.77
C TYR A 188 14.26 1.59 9.81
N ASP A 189 13.28 0.85 10.36
CA ASP A 189 13.51 -0.25 11.28
C ASP A 189 13.97 -1.51 10.52
N THR A 190 15.27 -1.79 10.56
CA THR A 190 15.90 -2.89 9.83
C THR A 190 15.41 -4.28 10.24
N SER A 191 14.79 -4.43 11.42
CA SER A 191 14.19 -5.71 11.83
C SER A 191 13.06 -6.15 10.90
N LEU A 192 12.37 -5.19 10.25
CA LEU A 192 11.33 -5.46 9.26
C LEU A 192 11.89 -6.13 8.00
N LEU A 193 13.08 -5.71 7.55
CA LEU A 193 13.76 -6.33 6.41
C LEU A 193 14.24 -7.73 6.73
N GLN A 194 14.75 -7.94 7.95
CA GLN A 194 15.16 -9.26 8.42
C GLN A 194 13.95 -10.21 8.46
N LEU A 195 12.82 -9.76 9.02
CA LEU A 195 11.59 -10.54 9.06
C LEU A 195 11.03 -10.83 7.65
N ALA A 196 11.08 -9.83 6.75
CA ALA A 196 10.71 -10.01 5.35
C ALA A 196 11.58 -11.07 4.65
N GLY A 197 12.89 -11.07 4.93
CA GLY A 197 13.81 -12.11 4.47
C GLY A 197 13.45 -13.50 5.02
N GLN A 198 13.16 -13.60 6.31
CA GLN A 198 12.75 -14.86 6.95
C GLN A 198 11.47 -15.45 6.33
N TYR A 199 10.44 -14.64 6.11
CA TYR A 199 9.23 -15.09 5.41
C TYR A 199 9.49 -15.45 3.94
N THR A 200 10.44 -14.79 3.30
CA THR A 200 10.86 -15.12 1.92
C THR A 200 11.54 -16.49 1.87
N ASP A 201 12.44 -16.77 2.81
CA ASP A 201 13.08 -18.08 2.96
C ASP A 201 12.03 -19.18 3.27
N TYR A 202 11.06 -18.89 4.15
CA TYR A 202 9.94 -19.79 4.44
C TYR A 202 9.11 -20.12 3.18
N LEU A 203 8.80 -19.12 2.35
CA LEU A 203 8.10 -19.35 1.08
C LEU A 203 8.94 -20.20 0.11
N ILE A 204 10.26 -19.96 0.03
CA ILE A 204 11.16 -20.75 -0.80
C ILE A 204 11.15 -22.22 -0.36
N GLU A 205 11.18 -22.47 0.95
CA GLU A 205 11.17 -23.83 1.49
C GLU A 205 9.83 -24.56 1.28
N HIS A 206 8.71 -23.89 1.53
CA HIS A 206 7.41 -24.57 1.62
C HIS A 206 6.48 -24.37 0.41
N PHE A 207 6.74 -23.37 -0.44
CA PHE A 207 5.83 -23.00 -1.54
C PHE A 207 6.48 -23.07 -2.92
N LEU A 208 7.81 -23.00 -3.05
CA LEU A 208 8.47 -23.00 -4.35
C LEU A 208 8.37 -24.36 -5.06
N ASP A 209 7.98 -24.34 -6.34
CA ASP A 209 8.19 -25.47 -7.24
C ASP A 209 9.63 -25.43 -7.79
N PRO A 210 10.49 -26.41 -7.47
CA PRO A 210 11.86 -26.44 -7.96
C PRO A 210 11.97 -26.58 -9.48
N ASP A 211 10.95 -27.14 -10.15
CA ASP A 211 10.98 -27.39 -11.60
C ASP A 211 10.65 -26.13 -12.38
N SER A 212 9.55 -25.45 -12.04
CA SER A 212 9.14 -24.24 -12.75
C SER A 212 9.71 -22.94 -12.18
N LYS A 213 10.37 -22.98 -11.02
CA LYS A 213 10.83 -21.80 -10.27
C LYS A 213 9.71 -20.81 -9.91
N LEU A 214 8.48 -21.29 -9.75
CA LEU A 214 7.31 -20.50 -9.37
C LEU A 214 6.70 -21.07 -8.11
N PHE A 215 6.05 -20.23 -7.31
CA PHE A 215 5.43 -20.64 -6.05
C PHE A 215 4.03 -21.21 -6.29
N TYR A 216 3.72 -22.31 -5.61
CA TYR A 216 2.36 -22.80 -5.45
C TYR A 216 1.53 -21.84 -4.59
N PHE A 217 0.22 -21.84 -4.79
CA PHE A 217 -0.71 -21.05 -3.98
C PHE A 217 -0.76 -21.53 -2.51
N THR A 218 -0.64 -22.84 -2.30
CA THR A 218 -0.72 -23.50 -0.98
C THR A 218 0.63 -24.07 -0.54
N GLY A 219 0.83 -24.14 0.78
CA GLY A 219 2.02 -24.73 1.37
C GLY A 219 2.12 -26.23 1.12
N ALA A 220 3.34 -26.78 1.10
CA ALA A 220 3.57 -28.20 0.81
C ALA A 220 2.95 -29.17 1.82
N GLN A 221 2.70 -28.71 3.04
CA GLN A 221 2.11 -29.52 4.12
C GLN A 221 0.58 -29.42 4.18
N GLN A 222 -0.03 -28.54 3.39
CA GLN A 222 -1.48 -28.35 3.38
C GLN A 222 -2.17 -29.52 2.63
N GLN A 223 -3.09 -30.22 3.30
CA GLN A 223 -3.70 -31.47 2.79
C GLN A 223 -5.18 -31.35 2.42
N ASP A 224 -5.85 -30.26 2.76
CA ASP A 224 -7.27 -30.03 2.48
C ASP A 224 -7.54 -29.67 1.00
N ILE A 225 -6.51 -29.24 0.28
CA ILE A 225 -6.58 -28.91 -1.16
C ILE A 225 -5.84 -29.97 -1.98
N ILE A 226 -6.59 -30.72 -2.79
CA ILE A 226 -6.10 -31.87 -3.58
C ILE A 226 -5.03 -31.46 -4.60
N LEU A 227 -5.20 -30.32 -5.26
CA LEU A 227 -4.31 -29.84 -6.32
C LEU A 227 -3.67 -28.50 -5.94
N ARG A 228 -2.35 -28.52 -5.78
CA ARG A 228 -1.55 -27.30 -5.60
C ARG A 228 -1.43 -26.57 -6.94
N ARG A 229 -2.23 -25.53 -7.12
CA ARG A 229 -2.18 -24.67 -8.32
C ARG A 229 -1.17 -23.53 -8.15
N LYS A 230 -0.85 -22.85 -9.25
CA LYS A 230 -0.07 -21.62 -9.26
C LYS A 230 -0.93 -20.49 -9.82
N ASP A 231 -1.12 -19.46 -9.02
CA ASP A 231 -1.86 -18.27 -9.44
C ASP A 231 -0.85 -17.26 -9.96
N LEU A 232 -0.91 -17.00 -11.27
CA LEU A 232 0.07 -16.21 -12.02
C LEU A 232 -0.51 -14.92 -12.61
N TYR A 233 -1.84 -14.85 -12.76
CA TYR A 233 -2.57 -13.74 -13.37
C TYR A 233 -2.84 -12.64 -12.34
N ASP A 234 -2.55 -11.39 -12.71
CA ASP A 234 -2.90 -10.20 -11.93
C ASP A 234 -4.36 -9.82 -12.20
N SER A 235 -5.21 -9.91 -11.18
CA SER A 235 -6.65 -9.62 -11.26
C SER A 235 -7.01 -8.30 -10.57
N ALA A 236 -8.17 -8.25 -9.90
CA ALA A 236 -8.49 -7.19 -8.95
C ALA A 236 -7.37 -6.97 -7.91
N MET A 237 -6.57 -8.00 -7.64
CA MET A 237 -5.35 -7.95 -6.83
C MET A 237 -4.16 -8.55 -7.61
N PRO A 238 -2.93 -8.12 -7.30
CA PRO A 238 -1.74 -8.75 -7.87
C PRO A 238 -1.61 -10.21 -7.43
N SER A 239 -1.14 -11.08 -8.31
CA SER A 239 -0.88 -12.47 -7.92
C SER A 239 0.26 -12.58 -6.90
N GLY A 240 0.19 -13.59 -6.01
CA GLY A 240 1.27 -13.86 -5.06
C GLY A 240 2.63 -14.03 -5.75
N ASN A 241 2.67 -14.71 -6.90
CA ASN A 241 3.91 -14.88 -7.68
C ASN A 241 4.43 -13.55 -8.26
N SER A 242 3.56 -12.71 -8.84
CA SER A 242 4.00 -11.43 -9.38
C SER A 242 4.52 -10.51 -8.28
N THR A 243 3.89 -10.53 -7.10
CA THR A 243 4.37 -9.82 -5.90
C THR A 243 5.72 -10.35 -5.42
N MET A 244 5.89 -11.68 -5.37
CA MET A 244 7.16 -12.28 -4.95
C MET A 244 8.35 -11.90 -5.84
N VAL A 245 8.16 -11.74 -7.16
CA VAL A 245 9.24 -11.25 -8.02
C VAL A 245 9.76 -9.88 -7.57
N HIS A 246 8.85 -8.95 -7.25
CA HIS A 246 9.23 -7.63 -6.75
C HIS A 246 9.92 -7.73 -5.38
N ASN A 247 9.40 -8.56 -4.49
CA ASN A 247 9.97 -8.75 -3.14
C ASN A 247 11.38 -9.35 -3.20
N LEU A 248 11.56 -10.43 -3.96
CA LEU A 248 12.85 -11.08 -4.16
C LEU A 248 13.89 -10.13 -4.74
N HIS A 249 13.51 -9.31 -5.73
CA HIS A 249 14.44 -8.34 -6.32
C HIS A 249 14.85 -7.26 -5.30
N ARG A 250 13.88 -6.68 -4.57
CA ARG A 250 14.16 -5.63 -3.58
C ARG A 250 14.95 -6.15 -2.38
N LEU A 251 14.54 -7.28 -1.81
CA LEU A 251 15.24 -7.91 -0.69
C LEU A 251 16.61 -8.44 -1.11
N GLY A 252 16.76 -8.92 -2.34
CA GLY A 252 18.05 -9.31 -2.90
C GLY A 252 19.07 -8.17 -2.83
N ILE A 253 18.65 -6.95 -3.16
CA ILE A 253 19.50 -5.75 -3.07
C ILE A 253 19.68 -5.30 -1.60
N LEU A 254 18.58 -5.17 -0.86
CA LEU A 254 18.60 -4.62 0.51
C LEU A 254 19.37 -5.52 1.49
N LEU A 255 19.27 -6.84 1.34
CA LEU A 255 19.91 -7.84 2.22
C LEU A 255 21.19 -8.44 1.63
N GLY A 256 21.56 -8.12 0.39
CA GLY A 256 22.70 -8.76 -0.29
C GLY A 256 22.48 -10.24 -0.60
N ARG A 257 21.24 -10.63 -0.90
CA ARG A 257 20.84 -12.01 -1.18
C ARG A 257 20.82 -12.26 -2.69
N ASP A 258 21.95 -12.67 -3.23
CA ASP A 258 22.09 -12.99 -4.66
C ASP A 258 21.17 -14.14 -5.09
N ASP A 259 20.90 -15.09 -4.20
CA ASP A 259 19.95 -16.17 -4.42
C ASP A 259 18.52 -15.64 -4.63
N PHE A 260 18.10 -14.60 -3.89
CA PHE A 260 16.82 -13.93 -4.13
C PHE A 260 16.80 -13.21 -5.48
N THR A 261 17.88 -12.46 -5.78
CA THR A 261 18.00 -11.76 -7.07
C THR A 261 17.96 -12.75 -8.23
N ASN A 262 18.67 -13.87 -8.14
CA ASN A 262 18.69 -14.91 -9.17
C ASN A 262 17.32 -15.58 -9.35
N LEU A 263 16.64 -15.93 -8.26
CA LEU A 263 15.30 -16.51 -8.31
C LEU A 263 14.29 -15.56 -8.98
N SER A 264 14.35 -14.25 -8.67
CA SER A 264 13.48 -13.27 -9.33
C SER A 264 13.68 -13.23 -10.85
N VAL A 265 14.91 -13.40 -11.32
CA VAL A 265 15.24 -13.49 -12.76
C VAL A 265 14.71 -14.79 -13.38
N GLU A 266 14.83 -15.93 -12.68
CA GLU A 266 14.28 -17.22 -13.16
C GLU A 266 12.75 -17.19 -13.29
N MET A 267 12.06 -16.60 -12.30
CA MET A 267 10.62 -16.38 -12.35
C MET A 267 10.21 -15.54 -13.57
N LEU A 268 10.91 -14.44 -13.83
CA LEU A 268 10.64 -13.56 -14.98
C LEU A 268 10.85 -14.27 -16.32
N ARG A 269 11.92 -15.08 -16.43
CA ARG A 269 12.17 -15.90 -17.63
C ARG A 269 11.02 -16.86 -17.92
N SER A 270 10.47 -17.47 -16.88
CA SER A 270 9.37 -18.44 -16.99
C SER A 270 8.06 -17.82 -17.47
N LEU A 271 7.84 -16.51 -17.26
CA LEU A 271 6.61 -15.81 -17.61
C LEU A 271 6.71 -14.95 -18.89
N LYS A 272 7.88 -14.87 -19.52
CA LYS A 272 8.15 -13.99 -20.68
C LYS A 272 7.04 -14.05 -21.74
N SER A 273 6.71 -15.25 -22.23
CA SER A 273 5.72 -15.43 -23.30
C SER A 273 4.30 -15.01 -22.90
N SER A 274 3.94 -15.20 -21.62
CA SER A 274 2.64 -14.83 -21.10
C SER A 274 2.49 -13.32 -20.99
N VAL A 275 3.53 -12.63 -20.53
CA VAL A 275 3.56 -11.16 -20.47
C VAL A 275 3.46 -10.54 -21.87
N GLU A 276 4.19 -11.07 -22.85
CA GLU A 276 4.13 -10.58 -24.24
C GLU A 276 2.74 -10.75 -24.86
N ARG A 277 2.07 -11.87 -24.58
CA ARG A 277 0.76 -12.19 -25.18
C ARG A 277 -0.43 -11.55 -24.47
N TYR A 278 -0.35 -11.36 -23.15
CA TYR A 278 -1.45 -10.88 -22.31
C TYR A 278 -1.01 -9.79 -21.32
N PRO A 279 -0.43 -8.67 -21.79
CA PRO A 279 0.22 -7.69 -20.91
C PRO A 279 -0.71 -7.09 -19.84
N SER A 280 -2.01 -6.91 -20.12
CA SER A 280 -2.99 -6.39 -19.13
C SER A 280 -3.23 -7.36 -17.97
N SER A 281 -3.22 -8.67 -18.24
CA SER A 281 -3.39 -9.74 -17.25
C SER A 281 -2.10 -10.04 -16.47
N PHE A 282 -0.97 -9.47 -16.88
CA PHE A 282 0.35 -9.68 -16.28
C PHE A 282 1.07 -8.33 -16.06
N ALA A 283 0.30 -7.27 -15.76
CA ALA A 283 0.83 -5.91 -15.67
C ALA A 283 1.92 -5.76 -14.59
N ARG A 284 1.81 -6.49 -13.48
CA ARG A 284 2.81 -6.43 -12.40
C ARG A 284 4.08 -7.18 -12.76
N TRP A 285 3.98 -8.26 -13.53
CA TRP A 285 5.13 -8.94 -14.13
C TRP A 285 5.83 -8.05 -15.16
N ALA A 286 5.06 -7.38 -16.03
CA ALA A 286 5.60 -6.41 -16.99
C ALA A 286 6.37 -5.29 -16.28
N ARG A 287 5.83 -4.78 -15.15
CA ARG A 287 6.55 -3.82 -14.31
C ARG A 287 7.87 -4.37 -13.75
N ALA A 288 7.91 -5.63 -13.31
CA ALA A 288 9.15 -6.25 -12.86
C ALA A 288 10.18 -6.40 -14.00
N LEU A 289 9.75 -6.71 -15.22
CA LEU A 289 10.62 -6.69 -16.40
C LEU A 289 11.17 -5.28 -16.67
N LEU A 290 10.35 -4.24 -16.53
CA LEU A 290 10.80 -2.86 -16.67
C LEU A 290 11.89 -2.51 -15.65
N TYR A 291 11.78 -2.96 -14.40
CA TYR A 291 12.83 -2.76 -13.38
C TYR A 291 14.14 -3.49 -13.70
N ARG A 292 14.09 -4.53 -14.55
CA ARG A 292 15.32 -5.18 -15.02
C ARG A 292 16.00 -4.40 -16.14
N VAL A 293 15.21 -3.77 -17.01
CA VAL A 293 15.69 -2.95 -18.14
C VAL A 293 16.17 -1.59 -17.66
N TYR A 294 15.42 -0.97 -16.75
CA TYR A 294 15.74 0.29 -16.09
C TYR A 294 16.11 -0.03 -14.63
N PRO A 295 17.38 -0.33 -14.34
CA PRO A 295 17.80 -0.89 -13.05
C PRO A 295 17.45 0.03 -11.88
N MET A 296 17.15 -0.60 -10.74
CA MET A 296 16.96 0.07 -9.46
C MET A 296 18.20 0.90 -9.09
N GLN A 297 17.95 2.13 -8.65
CA GLN A 297 18.93 2.98 -8.00
C GLN A 297 18.99 2.60 -6.53
N GLU A 298 20.21 2.45 -6.02
CA GLU A 298 20.48 2.03 -4.66
C GLU A 298 20.91 3.24 -3.84
N VAL A 299 20.08 3.69 -2.91
CA VAL A 299 20.34 4.91 -2.12
C VAL A 299 20.65 4.55 -0.68
N ALA A 300 21.79 5.01 -0.18
CA ALA A 300 22.14 4.90 1.23
C ALA A 300 22.28 6.29 1.85
N ILE A 301 21.64 6.53 2.99
CA ILE A 301 21.69 7.80 3.70
C ILE A 301 22.21 7.55 5.11
N ILE A 302 23.37 8.13 5.44
CA ILE A 302 24.04 7.88 6.71
C ILE A 302 24.34 9.18 7.45
N GLY A 303 23.89 9.27 8.69
CA GLY A 303 24.20 10.33 9.63
C GLY A 303 22.99 10.81 10.45
N GLN A 304 23.20 11.84 11.26
CA GLN A 304 22.23 12.32 12.26
C GLN A 304 20.85 12.71 11.69
N ASN A 305 20.80 13.17 10.44
CA ASN A 305 19.60 13.62 9.75
C ASN A 305 19.15 12.63 8.66
N ALA A 306 19.59 11.36 8.72
CA ALA A 306 19.34 10.38 7.67
C ALA A 306 17.85 10.18 7.39
N GLU A 307 17.05 9.96 8.43
CA GLU A 307 15.60 9.75 8.30
C GLU A 307 14.87 10.98 7.71
N VAL A 308 15.32 12.19 8.09
CA VAL A 308 14.74 13.45 7.58
C VAL A 308 15.01 13.58 6.08
N LYS A 309 16.25 13.32 5.65
CA LYS A 309 16.61 13.36 4.22
C LYS A 309 15.94 12.24 3.43
N ALA A 310 15.85 11.04 4.00
CA ALA A 310 15.16 9.90 3.40
C ALA A 310 13.67 10.18 3.20
N ARG A 311 12.99 10.77 4.19
CA ARG A 311 11.58 11.19 4.06
C ARG A 311 11.42 12.24 2.97
N SER A 312 12.31 13.23 2.90
CA SER A 312 12.28 14.26 1.86
C SER A 312 12.49 13.67 0.46
N LEU A 313 13.34 12.64 0.33
CA LEU A 313 13.55 11.95 -0.94
C LEU A 313 12.33 11.09 -1.33
N ASN A 314 11.74 10.38 -0.36
CA ASN A 314 10.54 9.55 -0.54
C ASN A 314 9.27 10.35 -0.90
N ALA A 315 9.23 11.66 -0.62
CA ALA A 315 8.15 12.55 -1.08
C ALA A 315 8.13 12.71 -2.61
N THR A 316 9.24 12.41 -3.29
CA THR A 316 9.32 12.37 -4.74
C THR A 316 9.10 10.93 -5.22
N PHE A 317 8.14 10.73 -6.12
CA PHE A 317 7.86 9.39 -6.65
C PHE A 317 9.00 8.91 -7.58
N LEU A 318 9.83 7.99 -7.07
CA LEU A 318 10.93 7.36 -7.79
C LEU A 318 10.69 5.84 -7.87
N PRO A 319 10.12 5.32 -8.97
CA PRO A 319 9.66 3.93 -9.05
C PRO A 319 10.78 2.88 -9.09
N ASN A 320 12.02 3.29 -9.43
CA ASN A 320 13.18 2.41 -9.56
C ASN A 320 14.22 2.77 -8.49
N MET A 321 13.81 2.80 -7.22
CA MET A 321 14.70 3.12 -6.11
C MET A 321 14.50 2.16 -4.96
N VAL A 322 15.60 1.68 -4.39
CA VAL A 322 15.63 1.13 -3.03
C VAL A 322 16.47 2.05 -2.16
N LEU A 323 16.05 2.25 -0.92
CA LEU A 323 16.67 3.20 -0.01
C LEU A 323 16.91 2.57 1.35
N MET A 324 18.07 2.83 1.92
CA MET A 324 18.36 2.57 3.33
C MET A 324 18.81 3.86 4.02
N ALA A 325 18.30 4.09 5.23
CA ALA A 325 18.71 5.21 6.07
C ALA A 325 19.17 4.68 7.43
N ALA A 326 20.29 5.19 7.94
CA ALA A 326 20.84 4.79 9.22
C ALA A 326 21.65 5.91 9.87
N LEU A 327 21.82 5.84 11.20
CA LEU A 327 22.69 6.77 11.92
C LEU A 327 24.17 6.56 11.59
N ALA A 328 24.58 5.29 11.41
CA ALA A 328 25.94 4.87 11.16
C ALA A 328 25.97 3.73 10.12
N ALA A 329 27.17 3.36 9.68
CA ALA A 329 27.36 2.16 8.87
C ALA A 329 26.85 0.92 9.61
N ASP A 330 26.31 -0.02 8.84
CA ASP A 330 25.93 -1.33 9.33
C ASP A 330 26.40 -2.38 8.32
N ASP A 331 27.38 -3.18 8.72
CA ASP A 331 27.99 -4.19 7.84
C ASP A 331 27.07 -5.40 7.63
N GLN A 332 25.93 -5.49 8.33
CA GLN A 332 24.89 -6.49 8.04
C GLN A 332 24.17 -6.20 6.70
N PHE A 333 24.23 -4.95 6.23
CA PHE A 333 23.54 -4.52 5.03
C PHE A 333 24.54 -3.98 4.00
N PRO A 334 24.66 -4.58 2.80
CA PRO A 334 25.66 -4.17 1.81
C PRO A 334 25.57 -2.68 1.41
N LEU A 335 24.36 -2.13 1.39
CA LEU A 335 24.13 -0.71 1.09
C LEU A 335 24.58 0.23 2.20
N LEU A 336 24.80 -0.23 3.43
CA LEU A 336 25.29 0.59 4.54
C LEU A 336 26.77 0.31 4.85
N ALA A 337 27.26 -0.86 4.45
CA ALA A 337 28.62 -1.33 4.72
C ALA A 337 29.70 -0.33 4.24
N GLY A 338 30.66 -0.05 5.13
CA GLY A 338 31.82 0.80 4.83
C GLY A 338 31.53 2.27 4.50
N LYS A 339 30.31 2.78 4.72
CA LYS A 339 29.92 4.16 4.41
C LYS A 339 29.95 5.06 5.66
N GLY A 340 30.75 6.11 5.63
CA GLY A 340 30.90 7.03 6.76
C GLY A 340 30.08 8.31 6.64
N ALA A 341 29.51 8.82 7.73
CA ALA A 341 28.85 10.13 7.75
C ALA A 341 29.81 11.28 7.36
N GLY A 342 31.11 11.16 7.69
CA GLY A 342 32.09 12.19 7.35
C GLY A 342 31.74 13.57 7.92
N GLY A 343 31.25 13.60 9.16
CA GLY A 343 30.91 14.80 9.94
C GLY A 343 29.41 15.14 10.01
N ASP A 344 28.68 15.07 8.89
CA ASP A 344 27.22 15.33 8.80
C ASP A 344 26.54 14.21 8.00
N THR A 345 25.29 14.34 7.58
CA THR A 345 24.56 13.28 6.86
C THR A 345 24.93 13.24 5.38
N ASN A 346 25.43 12.11 4.92
CA ASN A 346 25.74 11.83 3.51
C ASN A 346 24.63 11.05 2.83
N ILE A 347 24.44 11.31 1.54
CA ILE A 347 23.62 10.50 0.64
C ILE A 347 24.54 9.88 -0.41
N TYR A 348 24.43 8.57 -0.59
CA TYR A 348 25.16 7.78 -1.58
C TYR A 348 24.18 7.24 -2.59
N VAL A 349 24.35 7.59 -3.86
CA VAL A 349 23.61 7.00 -4.98
C VAL A 349 24.51 5.96 -5.64
N CYS A 350 24.07 4.71 -5.60
CA CYS A 350 24.82 3.54 -6.01
C CYS A 350 24.06 2.75 -7.07
N LYS A 351 24.81 1.92 -7.79
CA LYS A 351 24.31 0.94 -8.75
C LYS A 351 25.20 -0.28 -8.66
N GLU A 352 24.61 -1.46 -8.44
CA GLU A 352 25.35 -2.70 -8.25
C GLU A 352 26.41 -2.56 -7.14
N TYR A 353 26.00 -1.93 -6.02
CA TYR A 353 26.83 -1.64 -4.84
C TYR A 353 28.02 -0.68 -5.06
N ALA A 354 28.22 -0.19 -6.29
CA ALA A 354 29.21 0.84 -6.60
C ALA A 354 28.58 2.24 -6.57
N CYS A 355 29.14 3.13 -5.75
CA CYS A 355 28.55 4.44 -5.50
C CYS A 355 29.24 5.58 -6.26
N GLN A 356 28.45 6.58 -6.63
CA GLN A 356 28.96 7.89 -7.01
C GLN A 356 29.58 8.61 -5.81
N ARG A 357 30.18 9.78 -6.06
CA ARG A 357 30.66 10.65 -4.98
C ARG A 357 29.46 11.02 -4.07
N PRO A 358 29.57 10.84 -2.74
CA PRO A 358 28.49 11.17 -1.83
C PRO A 358 28.16 12.66 -1.88
N VAL A 359 26.87 12.94 -1.74
CA VAL A 359 26.29 14.28 -1.76
C VAL A 359 25.67 14.62 -0.42
N LYS A 360 25.41 15.91 -0.18
CA LYS A 360 24.89 16.39 1.10
C LYS A 360 23.41 16.77 1.01
N THR A 361 22.89 17.09 -0.17
CA THR A 361 21.48 17.50 -0.31
C THR A 361 20.64 16.51 -1.11
N VAL A 362 19.33 16.56 -0.91
CA VAL A 362 18.37 15.68 -1.63
C VAL A 362 18.31 16.07 -3.10
N GLU A 363 18.44 17.36 -3.41
CA GLU A 363 18.46 17.89 -4.77
C GLU A 363 19.67 17.34 -5.56
N GLU A 364 20.85 17.31 -4.94
CA GLU A 364 22.04 16.73 -5.54
C GLU A 364 21.87 15.22 -5.80
N ALA A 365 21.24 14.49 -4.85
CA ALA A 365 20.96 13.07 -5.00
C ALA A 365 19.97 12.79 -6.13
N LEU A 366 18.91 13.60 -6.24
CA LEU A 366 17.93 13.52 -7.33
C LEU A 366 18.57 13.77 -8.70
N ALA A 367 19.51 14.71 -8.78
CA ALA A 367 20.27 14.96 -10.01
C ALA A 367 21.13 13.73 -10.39
N GLN A 368 21.79 13.09 -9.42
CA GLN A 368 22.57 11.87 -9.65
C GLN A 368 21.70 10.69 -10.12
N ILE A 369 20.49 10.53 -9.56
CA ILE A 369 19.52 9.50 -9.93
C ILE A 369 19.00 9.70 -11.38
N THR A 370 18.61 10.93 -11.72
CA THR A 370 17.98 11.24 -13.01
C THR A 370 18.96 11.09 -14.17
N THR A 371 20.24 11.43 -13.94
CA THR A 371 21.29 11.32 -14.97
C THR A 371 21.58 9.87 -15.40
N GLN A 372 21.19 8.87 -14.60
CA GLN A 372 21.36 7.45 -14.94
C GLN A 372 20.18 6.84 -15.72
N THR A 373 19.06 7.55 -15.85
CA THR A 373 17.83 7.02 -16.45
C THR A 373 17.71 7.35 -17.95
N ILE A 374 18.66 8.11 -18.49
CA ILE A 374 18.83 8.45 -19.92
C ILE A 374 20.08 7.72 -20.43
#